data_AF-A0A2W4WZS3-F1
#
_entry.id   AF-A0A2W4WZS3-F1
#
_cell.length_a   1.000
_cell.length_b   1.000
_cell.length_c   1.000
_cell.angle_alpha   90.00
_cell.angle_beta   90.00
_cell.angle_gamma   90.00
#
_symmetry.space_group_name_H-M   'P 1'
#
loop_
_entity.id
_entity.type
_entity.pdbx_description
1 polymer ?
#
loop_
_entity_poly.entity_id
_entity_poly.type
_entity_poly.pdbx_seq_one_letter_code
_entity_poly.pdbx_strand_id
1 'polypeptide(L)'
;MFALLTAFLIMPALAQTPVEMPESIEQVSPQLVRPLSGQLDAVPVFNSNSPELVGTPGILLSTFPPEGMAVPEAHLNFAFEGRFDIFAHHVYKALDYSSPMTELLDSLYLGIVLKNPSAEPVTVRVLAGASYLSQPDAPFVPLPSFVPFSPLMPVFSGPGSRAMGDILQGRRSDIFPAVMVLAPGETALLMNQPIPIRALDLPINGRSTLVQLESSGPVYVASLAQIVGLDEAGQEVPPSLASWEQILKNDG
;
A
#
# COMPACT_ATOMS: atom_id res chain seq x y z
N MET A 1 77.84 -2.45 29.75
CA MET A 1 76.75 -3.09 30.52
C MET A 1 76.06 -2.01 31.34
N PHE A 2 75.01 -1.41 30.80
CA PHE A 2 74.05 -0.58 31.56
C PHE A 2 72.71 -0.75 30.85
N ALA A 3 71.77 -1.39 31.55
CA ALA A 3 70.43 -1.71 31.07
C ALA A 3 69.57 -0.45 31.14
N LEU A 4 68.92 -0.10 30.03
CA LEU A 4 67.85 0.89 30.03
C LEU A 4 66.57 0.19 30.50
N LEU A 5 66.09 0.56 31.68
CA LEU A 5 64.80 0.13 32.21
C LEU A 5 63.71 1.04 31.64
N THR A 6 62.90 0.53 30.73
CA THR A 6 61.72 1.25 30.20
C THR A 6 60.59 1.12 31.21
N ALA A 7 60.25 2.21 31.91
CA ALA A 7 59.08 2.24 32.79
C ALA A 7 57.80 2.39 31.96
N PHE A 8 56.94 1.36 31.97
CA PHE A 8 55.59 1.44 31.43
C PHE A 8 54.70 2.23 32.40
N LEU A 9 54.20 3.39 31.97
CA LEU A 9 53.10 4.10 32.63
C LEU A 9 51.79 3.40 32.26
N ILE A 10 51.22 2.65 33.21
CA ILE A 10 49.86 2.13 33.10
C ILE A 10 48.92 3.28 33.49
N MET A 11 48.21 3.84 32.51
CA MET A 11 47.09 4.73 32.80
C MET A 11 45.91 3.90 33.33
N PRO A 12 45.31 4.24 34.48
CA PRO A 12 44.11 3.57 34.92
C PRO A 12 42.98 3.92 33.95
N ALA A 13 42.37 2.90 33.35
CA ALA A 13 41.09 3.06 32.68
C ALA A 13 40.06 3.48 33.74
N LEU A 14 39.54 4.70 33.65
CA LEU A 14 38.37 5.09 34.43
C LEU A 14 37.21 4.21 33.95
N ALA A 15 36.82 3.24 34.79
CA ALA A 15 35.59 2.52 34.59
C ALA A 15 34.43 3.52 34.58
N GLN A 16 33.81 3.71 33.41
CA GLN A 16 32.57 4.46 33.32
C GLN A 16 31.51 3.64 34.07
N THR A 17 30.96 4.21 35.15
CA THR A 17 29.78 3.66 35.82
C THR A 17 28.68 3.47 34.76
N PRO A 18 28.02 2.30 34.70
CA PRO A 18 26.89 2.10 33.80
C PRO A 18 25.89 3.22 34.04
N VAL A 19 25.50 3.93 32.99
CA VAL A 19 24.39 4.88 33.05
C VAL A 19 23.15 4.05 33.34
N GLU A 20 22.61 4.20 34.56
CA GLU A 20 21.35 3.59 34.95
C GLU A 20 20.27 4.19 34.04
N MET A 21 19.82 3.39 33.07
CA MET A 21 18.70 3.76 32.21
C MET A 21 17.50 3.99 33.13
N PRO A 22 16.81 5.14 33.04
CA PRO A 22 15.63 5.37 33.87
C PRO A 22 14.67 4.21 33.70
N GLU A 23 14.24 3.60 34.80
CA GLU A 23 13.23 2.56 34.77
C GLU A 23 12.02 3.08 33.99
N SER A 24 11.57 2.31 33.00
CA SER A 24 10.37 2.61 32.24
C SER A 24 9.19 2.67 33.21
N ILE A 25 8.66 3.87 33.45
CA ILE A 25 7.49 4.07 34.30
C ILE A 25 6.25 3.79 33.45
N GLU A 26 5.47 2.78 33.83
CA GLU A 26 4.17 2.53 33.21
C GLU A 26 3.21 3.68 33.55
N GLN A 27 2.84 4.48 32.54
CA GLN A 27 1.88 5.56 32.69
C GLN A 27 0.49 5.10 32.26
N VAL A 28 -0.34 4.70 33.24
CA VAL A 28 -1.76 4.38 33.01
C VAL A 28 -2.60 5.63 33.24
N SER A 29 -3.15 6.21 32.18
CA SER A 29 -4.13 7.30 32.27
C SER A 29 -5.51 6.78 31.91
N PRO A 30 -6.53 6.90 32.79
CA PRO A 30 -7.89 6.53 32.44
C PRO A 30 -8.39 7.47 31.32
N GLN A 31 -8.83 6.89 30.21
CA GLN A 31 -9.45 7.63 29.11
C GLN A 31 -10.92 7.26 29.02
N LEU A 32 -11.77 8.26 28.80
CA LEU A 32 -13.18 8.04 28.53
C LEU A 32 -13.35 7.62 27.06
N VAL A 33 -13.60 6.35 26.81
CA VAL A 33 -14.00 5.85 25.49
C VAL A 33 -15.51 6.12 25.34
N ARG A 34 -15.87 7.05 24.46
CA ARG A 34 -17.27 7.31 24.11
C ARG A 34 -17.63 6.57 22.83
N PRO A 35 -18.82 5.95 22.74
CA PRO A 35 -19.28 5.43 21.46
C PRO A 35 -19.44 6.59 20.47
N LEU A 36 -19.05 6.37 19.23
CA LEU A 36 -19.42 7.28 18.15
C LEU A 36 -20.93 7.21 17.96
N SER A 37 -21.58 8.35 17.75
CA SER A 37 -22.98 8.37 17.34
C SER A 37 -23.08 7.79 15.93
N GLY A 38 -23.85 6.72 15.75
CA GLY A 38 -24.08 6.10 14.44
C GLY A 38 -24.01 4.58 14.47
N GLN A 39 -23.96 3.98 13.29
CA GLN A 39 -23.78 2.55 13.08
C GLN A 39 -22.72 2.34 12.00
N LEU A 40 -22.11 1.16 11.95
CA LEU A 40 -21.25 0.79 10.84
C LEU A 40 -22.06 0.75 9.54
N ASP A 41 -21.42 1.15 8.44
CA ASP A 41 -22.00 0.98 7.11
C ASP A 41 -22.07 -0.52 6.77
N ALA A 42 -23.02 -0.89 5.92
CA ALA A 42 -23.23 -2.24 5.42
C ALA A 42 -22.53 -2.47 4.07
N VAL A 43 -21.94 -1.44 3.46
CA VAL A 43 -21.17 -1.56 2.22
C VAL A 43 -19.95 -2.46 2.44
N PRO A 44 -19.81 -3.57 1.71
CA PRO A 44 -18.62 -4.41 1.76
C PRO A 44 -17.39 -3.64 1.28
N VAL A 45 -16.27 -3.80 2.00
CA VAL A 45 -14.99 -3.17 1.65
C VAL A 45 -13.95 -4.25 1.41
N PHE A 46 -13.39 -4.29 0.20
CA PHE A 46 -12.14 -4.97 -0.06
C PHE A 46 -11.01 -4.15 0.58
N ASN A 47 -10.50 -4.59 1.73
CA ASN A 47 -9.54 -3.85 2.55
C ASN A 47 -8.17 -4.53 2.51
N SER A 48 -7.29 -4.01 1.64
CA SER A 48 -5.92 -4.51 1.46
C SER A 48 -4.92 -3.57 2.12
N ASN A 49 -4.44 -3.95 3.31
CA ASN A 49 -3.43 -3.19 4.06
C ASN A 49 -2.51 -4.12 4.88
N SER A 50 -2.44 -5.40 4.51
CA SER A 50 -1.66 -6.40 5.22
C SER A 50 -0.93 -7.29 4.21
N PRO A 51 0.41 -7.30 4.18
CA PRO A 51 1.29 -6.47 5.00
C PRO A 51 1.25 -4.99 4.57
N GLU A 52 1.39 -4.06 5.52
CA GLU A 52 1.51 -2.63 5.20
C GLU A 52 2.83 -2.35 4.46
N LEU A 53 3.96 -2.85 4.97
CA LEU A 53 5.25 -2.79 4.29
C LEU A 53 5.43 -4.03 3.41
N VAL A 54 5.40 -3.84 2.10
CA VAL A 54 5.55 -4.92 1.12
C VAL A 54 7.03 -5.17 0.87
N GLY A 55 7.51 -6.36 1.26
CA GLY A 55 8.91 -6.77 1.06
C GLY A 55 9.13 -7.63 -0.19
N THR A 56 8.10 -8.35 -0.64
CA THR A 56 8.17 -9.28 -1.76
C THR A 56 6.94 -9.14 -2.67
N PRO A 57 7.08 -9.39 -3.98
CA PRO A 57 5.95 -9.62 -4.88
C PRO A 57 5.02 -10.73 -4.38
N GLY A 58 3.75 -10.68 -4.77
CA GLY A 58 2.77 -11.72 -4.45
C GLY A 58 1.33 -11.21 -4.35
N ILE A 59 0.47 -12.05 -3.79
CA ILE A 59 -0.92 -11.72 -3.52
C ILE A 59 -1.00 -10.95 -2.20
N LEU A 60 -1.55 -9.74 -2.23
CA LEU A 60 -1.78 -8.95 -1.01
C LEU A 60 -3.16 -9.26 -0.40
N LEU A 61 -4.16 -9.43 -1.26
CA LEU A 61 -5.50 -9.88 -0.90
C LEU A 61 -6.19 -10.38 -2.16
N SER A 62 -6.88 -11.53 -2.09
CA SER A 62 -7.66 -12.06 -3.19
C SER A 62 -8.98 -12.60 -2.72
N THR A 63 -10.06 -12.21 -3.42
CA THR A 63 -11.38 -12.80 -3.21
C THR A 63 -11.76 -13.81 -4.29
N PHE A 64 -10.84 -14.15 -5.19
CA PHE A 64 -11.05 -15.18 -6.20
C PHE A 64 -11.39 -16.53 -5.56
N PRO A 65 -11.98 -17.46 -6.32
CA PRO A 65 -12.16 -18.83 -5.88
C PRO A 65 -10.81 -19.57 -5.77
N PRO A 66 -10.63 -20.47 -4.78
CA PRO A 66 -9.41 -21.26 -4.61
C PRO A 66 -9.22 -22.34 -5.70
N GLU A 67 -10.28 -22.73 -6.40
CA GLU A 67 -10.24 -23.81 -7.38
C GLU A 67 -9.30 -23.49 -8.55
N GLY A 68 -8.31 -24.36 -8.75
CA GLY A 68 -7.33 -24.22 -9.83
C GLY A 68 -6.18 -23.24 -9.54
N MET A 69 -6.10 -22.70 -8.32
CA MET A 69 -4.99 -21.86 -7.86
C MET A 69 -3.90 -22.71 -7.19
N ALA A 70 -2.64 -22.30 -7.32
CA ALA A 70 -1.50 -23.01 -6.72
C ALA A 70 -1.43 -22.85 -5.20
N VAL A 71 -1.92 -21.73 -4.66
CA VAL A 71 -1.98 -21.43 -3.21
C VAL A 71 -3.45 -21.16 -2.82
N PRO A 72 -4.30 -22.19 -2.71
CA PRO A 72 -5.73 -22.05 -2.45
C PRO A 72 -6.09 -21.15 -1.24
N GLU A 73 -5.29 -21.20 -0.18
CA GLU A 73 -5.48 -20.43 1.05
C GLU A 73 -5.31 -18.91 0.89
N ALA A 74 -4.70 -18.44 -0.20
CA ALA A 74 -4.58 -17.03 -0.51
C ALA A 74 -5.88 -16.40 -1.05
N HIS A 75 -6.92 -17.23 -1.25
CA HIS A 75 -8.13 -16.87 -1.97
C HIS A 75 -9.39 -17.03 -1.10
N LEU A 76 -10.09 -15.91 -0.85
CA LEU A 76 -11.21 -15.87 0.09
C LEU A 76 -12.56 -16.37 -0.47
N ASN A 77 -12.66 -16.61 -1.79
CA ASN A 77 -13.89 -17.00 -2.47
C ASN A 77 -15.10 -16.10 -2.14
N PHE A 78 -14.95 -14.80 -2.35
CA PHE A 78 -15.98 -13.80 -2.05
C PHE A 78 -16.26 -12.90 -3.26
N ALA A 79 -17.45 -13.04 -3.84
CA ALA A 79 -17.89 -12.20 -4.94
C ALA A 79 -18.55 -10.91 -4.40
N PHE A 80 -18.12 -9.77 -4.90
CA PHE A 80 -18.81 -8.49 -4.68
C PHE A 80 -19.92 -8.33 -5.72
N GLU A 81 -21.06 -7.78 -5.30
CA GLU A 81 -22.18 -7.45 -6.18
C GLU A 81 -22.90 -6.21 -5.65
N GLY A 82 -23.41 -5.37 -6.55
CA GLY A 82 -23.99 -4.07 -6.17
C GLY A 82 -22.91 -3.10 -5.68
N ARG A 83 -23.20 -2.36 -4.60
CA ARG A 83 -22.31 -1.36 -4.02
C ARG A 83 -21.21 -1.99 -3.16
N PHE A 84 -19.96 -1.67 -3.47
CA PHE A 84 -18.79 -2.07 -2.67
C PHE A 84 -17.66 -1.05 -2.82
N ASP A 85 -16.72 -1.07 -1.88
CA ASP A 85 -15.54 -0.19 -1.93
C ASP A 85 -14.25 -0.99 -1.95
N ILE A 86 -13.21 -0.39 -2.51
CA ILE A 86 -11.83 -0.90 -2.45
C ILE A 86 -10.99 0.10 -1.68
N PHE A 87 -10.30 -0.39 -0.65
CA PHE A 87 -9.21 0.29 0.02
C PHE A 87 -7.94 -0.52 -0.16
N ALA A 88 -6.87 0.12 -0.64
CA ALA A 88 -5.54 -0.47 -0.69
C ALA A 88 -4.51 0.54 -0.16
N HIS A 89 -3.74 0.15 0.84
CA HIS A 89 -2.63 0.94 1.35
C HIS A 89 -1.41 0.06 1.52
N HIS A 90 -0.32 0.41 0.86
CA HIS A 90 0.94 -0.29 1.01
C HIS A 90 2.12 0.67 0.89
N VAL A 91 3.17 0.35 1.63
CA VAL A 91 4.46 1.03 1.69
C VAL A 91 5.50 0.12 1.07
N TYR A 92 6.44 0.71 0.33
CA TYR A 92 7.60 0.06 -0.23
C TYR A 92 8.86 0.85 0.16
N LYS A 93 9.93 0.14 0.49
CA LYS A 93 11.22 0.74 0.81
C LYS A 93 12.37 -0.12 0.33
N ALA A 94 13.49 0.51 -0.01
CA ALA A 94 14.74 -0.23 -0.19
C ALA A 94 15.24 -0.75 1.17
N LEU A 95 15.60 -2.03 1.24
CA LEU A 95 16.15 -2.66 2.45
C LEU A 95 17.64 -2.35 2.64
N ASP A 96 18.39 -2.21 1.54
CA ASP A 96 19.77 -1.70 1.51
C ASP A 96 19.91 -0.73 0.33
N TYR A 97 20.10 0.54 0.65
CA TYR A 97 20.34 1.63 -0.32
C TYR A 97 21.67 2.33 -0.06
N SER A 98 22.49 1.75 0.83
CA SER A 98 23.85 2.23 1.14
C SER A 98 24.89 1.70 0.16
N SER A 99 24.55 0.62 -0.55
CA SER A 99 25.34 -0.01 -1.63
C SER A 99 24.92 0.53 -3.01
N PRO A 100 25.83 0.69 -3.99
CA PRO A 100 25.55 1.25 -5.32
C PRO A 100 24.71 0.35 -6.26
N MET A 101 23.98 -0.64 -5.74
CA MET A 101 23.08 -1.49 -6.51
C MET A 101 21.78 -0.75 -6.84
N THR A 102 21.77 -0.04 -7.96
CA THR A 102 20.63 0.74 -8.46
C THR A 102 19.36 -0.09 -8.75
N GLU A 103 19.49 -1.41 -8.84
CA GLU A 103 18.38 -2.37 -9.02
C GLU A 103 17.55 -2.54 -7.74
N LEU A 104 18.11 -2.22 -6.57
CA LEU A 104 17.38 -2.21 -5.28
C LEU A 104 16.41 -1.03 -5.14
N LEU A 105 16.32 -0.18 -6.18
CA LEU A 105 15.49 1.03 -6.22
C LEU A 105 14.36 0.95 -7.25
N ASP A 106 14.17 -0.20 -7.89
CA ASP A 106 13.09 -0.44 -8.85
C ASP A 106 11.72 -0.24 -8.21
N SER A 107 10.78 0.39 -8.93
CA SER A 107 9.43 0.62 -8.40
C SER A 107 8.70 -0.70 -8.10
N LEU A 108 8.01 -0.75 -6.97
CA LEU A 108 6.97 -1.75 -6.72
C LEU A 108 5.68 -1.30 -7.41
N TYR A 109 5.05 -2.16 -8.20
CA TYR A 109 3.72 -1.90 -8.76
C TYR A 109 2.63 -2.52 -7.89
N LEU A 110 1.53 -1.78 -7.74
CA LEU A 110 0.29 -2.25 -7.15
C LEU A 110 -0.76 -2.43 -8.26
N GLY A 111 -1.16 -3.67 -8.48
CA GLY A 111 -2.23 -4.05 -9.41
C GLY A 111 -3.53 -4.31 -8.66
N ILE A 112 -4.66 -3.82 -9.19
CA ILE A 112 -5.99 -4.24 -8.77
C ILE A 112 -6.70 -4.85 -9.98
N VAL A 113 -7.02 -6.14 -9.86
CA VAL A 113 -7.61 -6.95 -10.91
C VAL A 113 -9.05 -7.27 -10.55
N LEU A 114 -9.95 -7.14 -11.53
CA LEU A 114 -11.34 -7.57 -11.43
C LEU A 114 -11.58 -8.77 -12.33
N LYS A 115 -12.46 -9.68 -11.90
CA LYS A 115 -12.92 -10.82 -12.69
C LYS A 115 -14.42 -10.91 -12.70
N ASN A 116 -15.01 -11.00 -13.88
CA ASN A 116 -16.38 -11.41 -14.06
C ASN A 116 -16.45 -12.96 -14.10
N PRO A 117 -17.06 -13.63 -13.11
CA PRO A 117 -17.20 -15.08 -13.11
C PRO A 117 -18.46 -15.57 -13.85
N SER A 118 -19.33 -14.67 -14.27
CA SER A 118 -20.62 -15.01 -14.86
C SER A 118 -20.54 -15.27 -16.36
N ALA A 119 -21.60 -15.87 -16.90
CA ALA A 119 -21.78 -16.10 -18.33
C ALA A 119 -22.31 -14.87 -19.09
N GLU A 120 -22.63 -13.79 -18.37
CA GLU A 120 -23.17 -12.54 -18.93
C GLU A 120 -22.17 -11.39 -18.74
N PRO A 121 -22.21 -10.34 -19.57
CA PRO A 121 -21.40 -9.15 -19.32
C PRO A 121 -21.76 -8.46 -18.00
N VAL A 122 -20.75 -8.03 -17.23
CA VAL A 122 -20.91 -7.28 -15.98
C VAL A 122 -20.39 -5.87 -16.16
N THR A 123 -21.21 -4.88 -15.80
CA THR A 123 -20.80 -3.47 -15.78
C THR A 123 -20.36 -3.06 -14.39
N VAL A 124 -19.15 -2.53 -14.27
CA VAL A 124 -18.61 -1.95 -13.05
C VAL A 124 -18.49 -0.43 -13.23
N ARG A 125 -19.16 0.34 -12.38
CA ARG A 125 -19.11 1.81 -12.36
C ARG A 125 -18.17 2.26 -11.25
N VAL A 126 -17.26 3.19 -11.56
CA VAL A 126 -16.45 3.88 -10.55
C VAL A 126 -17.19 5.17 -10.18
N LEU A 127 -17.76 5.19 -8.97
CA LEU A 127 -18.54 6.33 -8.46
C LEU A 127 -17.63 7.46 -7.99
N ALA A 128 -16.56 7.09 -7.27
CA ALA A 128 -15.48 7.97 -6.85
C ALA A 128 -14.20 7.14 -6.75
N GLY A 129 -13.04 7.76 -6.86
CA GLY A 129 -11.78 7.02 -6.80
C GLY A 129 -10.57 7.94 -6.74
N ALA A 130 -9.68 7.70 -5.78
CA ALA A 130 -8.45 8.47 -5.64
C ALA A 130 -7.30 7.55 -5.25
N SER A 131 -6.11 7.84 -5.80
CA SER A 131 -4.87 7.16 -5.43
C SER A 131 -3.75 8.17 -5.36
N TYR A 132 -3.00 8.17 -4.26
CA TYR A 132 -1.93 9.14 -4.03
C TYR A 132 -0.71 8.47 -3.39
N LEU A 133 0.46 8.96 -3.76
CA LEU A 133 1.72 8.62 -3.12
C LEU A 133 1.92 9.43 -1.82
N SER A 134 2.70 8.91 -0.87
CA SER A 134 3.17 9.72 0.26
C SER A 134 4.21 10.74 -0.20
N GLN A 135 4.94 10.44 -1.28
CA GLN A 135 5.89 11.35 -1.92
C GLN A 135 5.77 11.27 -3.45
N PRO A 136 5.65 12.41 -4.17
CA PRO A 136 5.55 13.79 -3.69
C PRO A 136 4.11 14.24 -3.40
N ASP A 137 3.12 13.39 -3.69
CA ASP A 137 1.70 13.74 -3.77
C ASP A 137 1.11 14.24 -2.45
N ALA A 138 1.39 13.56 -1.33
CA ALA A 138 0.74 13.82 -0.05
C ALA A 138 1.69 13.51 1.12
N PRO A 139 2.69 14.35 1.38
CA PRO A 139 3.63 14.15 2.48
C PRO A 139 2.91 14.18 3.84
N PHE A 140 3.49 13.47 4.80
CA PHE A 140 3.08 13.56 6.20
C PHE A 140 3.61 14.86 6.80
N VAL A 141 2.70 15.77 7.13
CA VAL A 141 3.00 17.08 7.72
C VAL A 141 2.22 17.30 9.00
N PRO A 142 2.77 18.02 9.99
CA PRO A 142 1.98 18.40 11.15
C PRO A 142 0.86 19.35 10.74
N LEU A 143 -0.35 19.11 11.24
CA LEU A 143 -1.51 19.99 11.07
C LEU A 143 -1.99 20.51 12.43
N PRO A 144 -2.60 21.70 12.49
CA PRO A 144 -3.35 22.14 13.66
C PRO A 144 -4.42 21.12 14.06
N SER A 145 -4.87 21.16 15.32
CA SER A 145 -5.91 20.26 15.85
C SER A 145 -7.25 20.36 15.10
N PHE A 146 -7.50 21.49 14.44
CA PHE A 146 -8.64 21.70 13.58
C PHE A 146 -8.22 22.55 12.38
N VAL A 147 -8.62 22.10 11.19
CA VAL A 147 -8.48 22.86 9.96
C VAL A 147 -9.84 22.88 9.26
N PRO A 148 -10.41 24.06 8.94
CA PRO A 148 -11.62 24.14 8.14
C PRO A 148 -11.42 23.47 6.77
N PHE A 149 -12.37 22.65 6.36
CA PHE A 149 -12.36 22.07 5.03
C PHE A 149 -12.61 23.13 3.94
N SER A 150 -11.87 23.06 2.84
CA SER A 150 -12.06 23.90 1.64
C SER A 150 -11.88 23.06 0.37
N PRO A 151 -12.88 22.99 -0.52
CA PRO A 151 -12.76 22.28 -1.81
C PRO A 151 -11.67 22.85 -2.74
N LEU A 152 -11.39 24.15 -2.63
CA LEU A 152 -10.41 24.87 -3.45
C LEU A 152 -9.00 24.85 -2.86
N MET A 153 -8.90 24.63 -1.54
CA MET A 153 -7.63 24.55 -0.82
C MET A 153 -7.67 23.30 0.08
N PRO A 154 -7.57 22.09 -0.51
CA PRO A 154 -7.60 20.87 0.26
C PRO A 154 -6.39 20.82 1.21
N VAL A 155 -6.65 20.49 2.47
CA VAL A 155 -5.61 20.27 3.48
C VAL A 155 -5.58 18.79 3.82
N PHE A 156 -4.39 18.21 3.77
CA PHE A 156 -4.14 16.81 4.02
C PHE A 156 -2.77 16.61 4.68
N SER A 157 -2.63 15.48 5.36
CA SER A 157 -1.36 14.98 5.86
C SER A 157 -1.33 13.48 5.60
N GLY A 158 -0.46 13.08 4.68
CA GLY A 158 -0.43 11.71 4.19
C GLY A 158 -1.45 11.40 3.08
N PRO A 159 -1.19 10.35 2.29
CA PRO A 159 -1.99 9.99 1.12
C PRO A 159 -3.41 9.52 1.43
N GLY A 160 -3.62 8.87 2.59
CA GLY A 160 -4.95 8.42 3.00
C GLY A 160 -5.93 9.57 3.24
N SER A 161 -5.51 10.63 3.93
CA SER A 161 -6.35 11.81 4.17
C SER A 161 -6.61 12.59 2.87
N ARG A 162 -5.60 12.70 1.98
CA ARG A 162 -5.78 13.30 0.66
C ARG A 162 -6.79 12.53 -0.18
N ALA A 163 -6.65 11.20 -0.27
CA ALA A 163 -7.57 10.35 -1.02
C ALA A 163 -8.99 10.43 -0.46
N MET A 164 -9.16 10.34 0.87
CA MET A 164 -10.48 10.47 1.51
C MET A 164 -11.12 11.84 1.25
N GLY A 165 -10.33 12.92 1.26
CA GLY A 165 -10.83 14.26 0.93
C GLY A 165 -11.47 14.34 -0.47
N ASP A 166 -10.93 13.63 -1.45
CA ASP A 166 -11.51 13.56 -2.80
C ASP A 166 -12.73 12.63 -2.87
N ILE A 167 -12.68 11.49 -2.18
CA ILE A 167 -13.81 10.55 -2.09
C ILE A 167 -15.05 11.21 -1.48
N LEU A 168 -14.88 11.97 -0.40
CA LEU A 168 -15.99 12.70 0.25
C LEU A 168 -16.62 13.78 -0.65
N GLN A 169 -15.90 14.23 -1.67
CA GLN A 169 -16.38 15.16 -2.69
C GLN A 169 -16.95 14.46 -3.93
N GLY A 170 -16.98 13.11 -3.96
CA GLY A 170 -17.39 12.33 -5.12
C GLY A 170 -16.44 12.47 -6.32
N ARG A 171 -15.17 12.77 -6.08
CA ARG A 171 -14.18 12.95 -7.15
C ARG A 171 -13.63 11.60 -7.61
N ARG A 172 -13.31 11.53 -8.90
CA ARG A 172 -12.64 10.39 -9.54
C ARG A 172 -11.39 10.87 -10.25
N SER A 173 -10.25 10.32 -9.86
CA SER A 173 -8.95 10.50 -10.50
C SER A 173 -8.96 9.88 -11.90
N ASP A 174 -8.20 10.48 -12.81
CA ASP A 174 -8.14 10.11 -14.22
C ASP A 174 -7.53 8.71 -14.45
N ILE A 175 -6.85 8.14 -13.45
CA ILE A 175 -6.32 6.77 -13.52
C ILE A 175 -7.42 5.70 -13.48
N PHE A 176 -8.62 6.04 -13.02
CA PHE A 176 -9.75 5.10 -12.94
C PHE A 176 -10.71 5.37 -14.10
N PRO A 177 -11.20 4.36 -14.84
CA PRO A 177 -12.26 4.57 -15.82
C PRO A 177 -13.57 4.95 -15.11
N ALA A 178 -14.46 5.70 -15.77
CA ALA A 178 -15.80 5.97 -15.19
C ALA A 178 -16.67 4.70 -15.14
N VAL A 179 -16.55 3.87 -16.18
CA VAL A 179 -17.29 2.62 -16.37
C VAL A 179 -16.37 1.63 -17.05
N MET A 180 -16.45 0.37 -16.63
CA MET A 180 -15.81 -0.77 -17.27
C MET A 180 -16.87 -1.85 -17.52
N VAL A 181 -16.87 -2.43 -18.71
CA VAL A 181 -17.72 -3.58 -19.04
C VAL A 181 -16.82 -4.79 -19.15
N LEU A 182 -17.05 -5.78 -18.29
CA LEU A 182 -16.34 -7.05 -18.25
C LEU A 182 -17.16 -8.08 -19.03
N ALA A 183 -16.64 -8.61 -20.12
CA ALA A 183 -17.22 -9.71 -20.86
C ALA A 183 -17.34 -10.98 -19.98
N PRO A 184 -18.16 -11.97 -20.39
CA PRO A 184 -18.27 -13.24 -19.68
C PRO A 184 -16.90 -13.89 -19.45
N GLY A 185 -16.58 -14.19 -18.19
CA GLY A 185 -15.29 -14.77 -17.84
C GLY A 185 -14.09 -13.84 -18.06
N GLU A 186 -14.26 -12.53 -18.26
CA GLU A 186 -13.14 -11.60 -18.47
C GLU A 186 -12.45 -11.25 -17.15
N THR A 187 -11.12 -11.14 -17.23
CA THR A 187 -10.27 -10.52 -16.20
C THR A 187 -9.77 -9.17 -16.74
N ALA A 188 -9.82 -8.10 -15.95
CA ALA A 188 -9.34 -6.78 -16.36
C ALA A 188 -8.67 -6.02 -15.21
N LEU A 189 -7.84 -5.02 -15.57
CA LEU A 189 -7.18 -4.14 -14.59
C LEU A 189 -8.06 -2.94 -14.28
N LEU A 190 -8.41 -2.77 -13.00
CA LEU A 190 -8.96 -1.52 -12.48
C LEU A 190 -7.84 -0.50 -12.21
N MET A 191 -6.69 -0.99 -11.75
CA MET A 191 -5.53 -0.15 -11.42
C MET A 191 -4.23 -0.90 -11.71
N ASN A 192 -3.24 -0.19 -12.22
CA ASN A 192 -1.87 -0.68 -12.40
C ASN A 192 -0.91 0.50 -12.19
N GLN A 193 -0.44 0.71 -10.96
CA GLN A 193 0.23 1.96 -10.57
C GLN A 193 1.53 1.71 -9.78
N PRO A 194 2.59 2.51 -10.00
CA PRO A 194 3.86 2.35 -9.32
C PRO A 194 3.86 2.96 -7.91
N ILE A 195 4.77 2.47 -7.08
CA ILE A 195 5.27 3.05 -5.83
C ILE A 195 6.78 3.30 -6.05
N PRO A 196 7.14 4.45 -6.65
CA PRO A 196 8.52 4.73 -7.01
C PRO A 196 9.32 5.18 -5.78
N ILE A 197 10.56 4.68 -5.67
CA ILE A 197 11.48 5.03 -4.59
C ILE A 197 12.84 5.56 -5.07
N ARG A 198 13.21 5.35 -6.35
CA ARG A 198 14.52 5.69 -6.90
C ARG A 198 14.93 7.16 -6.77
N ALA A 199 13.99 8.07 -6.98
CA ALA A 199 14.25 9.51 -6.99
C ALA A 199 14.14 10.17 -5.60
N LEU A 200 13.94 9.38 -4.54
CA LEU A 200 13.73 9.89 -3.19
C LEU A 200 15.02 9.87 -2.36
N ASP A 201 15.27 10.94 -1.60
CA ASP A 201 16.43 11.02 -0.69
C ASP A 201 16.46 9.89 0.33
N LEU A 202 15.28 9.54 0.86
CA LEU A 202 15.02 8.32 1.58
C LEU A 202 14.13 7.43 0.69
N PRO A 203 14.62 6.27 0.20
CA PRO A 203 13.92 5.44 -0.76
C PRO A 203 12.80 4.63 -0.08
N ILE A 204 11.78 5.34 0.38
CA ILE A 204 10.56 4.84 0.99
C ILE A 204 9.38 5.63 0.47
N ASN A 205 8.34 4.94 0.01
CA ASN A 205 7.13 5.58 -0.47
C ASN A 205 5.93 4.69 -0.16
N GLY A 206 4.74 5.27 -0.07
CA GLY A 206 3.51 4.51 0.13
C GLY A 206 2.44 5.02 -0.81
N ARG A 207 1.52 4.14 -1.21
CA ARG A 207 0.36 4.50 -2.03
C ARG A 207 -0.91 4.17 -1.27
N SER A 208 -1.80 5.16 -1.14
CA SER A 208 -3.17 4.92 -0.65
C SER A 208 -4.14 5.05 -1.80
N THR A 209 -4.97 4.04 -1.97
CA THR A 209 -6.03 3.97 -2.97
C THR A 209 -7.37 3.75 -2.26
N LEU A 210 -8.35 4.57 -2.61
CA LEU A 210 -9.75 4.40 -2.22
C LEU A 210 -10.60 4.47 -3.49
N VAL A 211 -11.51 3.54 -3.68
CA VAL A 211 -12.42 3.51 -4.84
C VAL A 211 -13.81 3.08 -4.37
N GLN A 212 -14.82 3.85 -4.74
CA GLN A 212 -16.22 3.50 -4.54
C GLN A 212 -16.80 2.96 -5.84
N LEU A 213 -17.36 1.76 -5.79
CA LEU A 213 -17.77 0.99 -6.97
C LEU A 213 -19.22 0.53 -6.86
N GLU A 214 -19.82 0.31 -8.03
CA GLU A 214 -21.09 -0.37 -8.17
C GLU A 214 -20.99 -1.39 -9.31
N SER A 215 -21.33 -2.64 -9.06
CA SER A 215 -21.34 -3.71 -10.05
C SER A 215 -22.75 -4.19 -10.37
N SER A 216 -23.05 -4.41 -11.65
CA SER A 216 -24.33 -4.96 -12.12
C SER A 216 -24.45 -6.48 -11.95
N GLY A 217 -23.41 -7.14 -11.45
CA GLY A 217 -23.35 -8.59 -11.22
C GLY A 217 -22.13 -8.98 -10.37
N PRO A 218 -21.88 -10.29 -10.14
CA PRO A 218 -20.78 -10.74 -9.30
C PRO A 218 -19.42 -10.38 -9.90
N VAL A 219 -18.49 -9.92 -9.07
CA VAL A 219 -17.10 -9.62 -9.44
C VAL A 219 -16.15 -10.09 -8.34
N TYR A 220 -15.10 -10.80 -8.71
CA TYR A 220 -13.97 -11.06 -7.81
C TYR A 220 -12.90 -9.98 -7.94
N VAL A 221 -12.22 -9.68 -6.85
CA VAL A 221 -11.20 -8.64 -6.75
C VAL A 221 -9.91 -9.24 -6.20
N ALA A 222 -8.78 -8.84 -6.76
CA ALA A 222 -7.48 -9.11 -6.16
C ALA A 222 -6.59 -7.87 -6.21
N SER A 223 -5.84 -7.63 -5.14
CA SER A 223 -4.73 -6.68 -5.11
C SER A 223 -3.42 -7.44 -5.03
N LEU A 224 -2.49 -7.07 -5.90
CA LEU A 224 -1.24 -7.79 -6.13
C LEU A 224 -0.08 -6.82 -6.14
N ALA A 225 1.10 -7.27 -5.73
CA ALA A 225 2.33 -6.51 -5.84
C ALA A 225 3.37 -7.24 -6.69
N GLN A 226 4.13 -6.50 -7.49
CA GLN A 226 5.34 -7.02 -8.12
C GLN A 226 6.36 -5.92 -8.40
N ILE A 227 7.64 -6.29 -8.45
CA ILE A 227 8.70 -5.38 -8.89
C ILE A 227 8.55 -5.15 -10.39
N VAL A 228 8.72 -3.91 -10.82
CA VAL A 228 8.62 -3.53 -12.23
C VAL A 228 9.69 -4.24 -13.08
N GLY A 229 9.35 -4.60 -14.31
CA GLY A 229 10.33 -5.05 -15.29
C GLY A 229 11.05 -3.86 -15.95
N LEU A 230 12.21 -4.09 -16.56
CA LEU A 230 12.95 -3.08 -17.32
C LEU A 230 12.98 -3.44 -18.80
N ASP A 231 12.90 -2.45 -19.69
CA ASP A 231 13.15 -2.62 -21.13
C ASP A 231 14.65 -2.66 -21.47
N GLU A 232 14.97 -2.86 -22.76
CA GLU A 232 16.37 -2.87 -23.25
C GLU A 232 17.12 -1.55 -22.98
N ALA A 233 16.40 -0.44 -22.77
CA ALA A 233 16.95 0.86 -22.43
C ALA A 233 17.05 1.08 -20.90
N GLY A 234 16.67 0.10 -20.08
CA GLY A 234 16.66 0.19 -18.62
C GLY A 234 15.51 1.03 -18.06
N GLN A 235 14.47 1.31 -18.85
CA GLN A 235 13.28 2.02 -18.40
C GLN A 235 12.25 1.07 -17.80
N GLU A 236 11.57 1.53 -16.75
CA GLU A 236 10.51 0.78 -16.07
C GLU A 236 9.32 0.54 -17.00
N VAL A 237 8.95 -0.73 -17.15
CA VAL A 237 7.79 -1.17 -17.94
C VAL A 237 6.68 -1.63 -17.01
N PRO A 238 5.50 -0.97 -17.01
CA PRO A 238 4.36 -1.39 -16.21
C PRO A 238 4.01 -2.87 -16.43
N PRO A 239 3.72 -3.64 -15.37
CA PRO A 239 3.36 -5.05 -15.53
C PRO A 239 2.11 -5.23 -16.38
N SER A 240 2.10 -6.25 -17.23
CA SER A 240 0.94 -6.59 -18.06
C SER A 240 -0.15 -7.31 -17.27
N LEU A 241 -1.39 -7.31 -17.79
CA LEU A 241 -2.46 -8.12 -17.23
C LEU A 241 -2.06 -9.61 -17.11
N ALA A 242 -1.39 -10.15 -18.12
CA ALA A 242 -0.91 -11.53 -18.11
C ALA A 242 0.07 -11.80 -16.96
N SER A 243 0.94 -10.85 -16.62
CA SER A 243 1.84 -10.97 -15.45
C SER A 243 1.03 -11.04 -14.15
N TRP A 244 0.01 -10.19 -14.01
CA TRP A 244 -0.87 -10.21 -12.84
C TRP A 244 -1.66 -11.51 -12.71
N GLU A 245 -2.20 -12.03 -13.81
CA GLU A 245 -2.89 -13.32 -13.82
C GLU A 245 -1.96 -14.48 -13.49
N GLN A 246 -0.68 -14.38 -13.86
CA GLN A 246 0.33 -15.38 -13.52
C GLN A 246 0.56 -15.43 -12.01
N ILE A 247 0.77 -14.27 -11.36
CA ILE A 247 0.92 -14.17 -9.91
C ILE A 247 -0.33 -14.71 -9.23
N LEU A 248 -1.50 -14.24 -9.64
CA LEU A 248 -2.78 -14.64 -9.03
C LEU A 248 -3.02 -16.14 -9.06
N LYS A 249 -2.55 -16.85 -10.09
CA LYS A 249 -2.76 -18.30 -10.23
C LYS A 249 -1.67 -19.14 -9.60
N ASN A 250 -0.41 -18.68 -9.66
CA ASN A 250 0.75 -19.54 -9.40
C ASN A 250 1.59 -19.11 -8.21
N ASP A 251 1.46 -17.86 -7.77
CA ASP A 251 2.28 -17.29 -6.72
C ASP A 251 1.40 -16.94 -5.50
N GLY A 252 1.95 -17.09 -4.29
CA GLY A 252 1.35 -16.66 -3.03
C GLY A 252 1.85 -15.29 -2.62
#